data_AF-A0A9D9XFV4-F1
#
_entry.id   AF-A0A9D9XFV4-F1
#
_cell.length_a   1.000
_cell.length_b   1.000
_cell.length_c   1.000
_cell.angle_alpha   90.00
_cell.angle_beta   90.00
_cell.angle_gamma   90.00
#
_symmetry.space_group_name_H-M   'P 1'
#
loop_
_entity.id
_entity.type
_entity.pdbx_description
1 polymer ?
#
loop_
_entity_poly.entity_id
_entity_poly.type
_entity_poly.pdbx_seq_one_letter_code
_entity_poly.pdbx_strand_id
1 'polypeptide(L)'
;MTGTARYSVALAFGLIFFAASHAATRQLSIAPSLTNELIRTTDPHHLILYDPAGRQGKLLVWLPGTGGKPDKGPQQIYQTALEQGYRVIGLSYVDEPAVAQVCVGQRNKDEPGCAEKFRQKRAFGDNVTALIDDQPQDAIVSRLNKLLQHLVTADKEGQWGKYLTGTRLRWESIVLAGQSQGGGMAAFIAKRERVARV
;
A
#
# COMPACT_ATOMS: atom_id res chain seq x y z
N MET A 1 -66.70 15.29 -52.62
CA MET A 1 -66.40 15.07 -51.20
C MET A 1 -65.23 14.10 -51.12
N THR A 2 -64.00 14.60 -51.05
CA THR A 2 -62.78 13.80 -51.02
C THR A 2 -62.09 14.02 -49.67
N GLY A 3 -62.00 12.95 -48.87
CA GLY A 3 -61.41 12.97 -47.54
C GLY A 3 -59.90 12.79 -47.58
N THR A 4 -59.17 13.65 -46.86
CA THR A 4 -57.73 13.57 -46.66
C THR A 4 -57.41 12.73 -45.43
N ALA A 5 -56.67 11.62 -45.59
CA ALA A 5 -56.09 10.86 -44.49
C ALA A 5 -54.77 11.50 -44.05
N ARG A 6 -54.62 11.76 -42.74
CA ARG A 6 -53.37 12.21 -42.11
C ARG A 6 -52.67 11.00 -41.50
N TYR A 7 -51.43 10.73 -41.90
CA TYR A 7 -50.55 9.77 -41.24
C TYR A 7 -49.71 10.48 -40.20
N SER A 8 -49.88 10.12 -38.92
CA SER A 8 -49.02 10.57 -37.83
C SER A 8 -47.85 9.59 -37.68
N VAL A 9 -46.62 10.07 -37.89
CA VAL A 9 -45.40 9.33 -37.60
C VAL A 9 -45.03 9.61 -36.13
N ALA A 10 -45.13 8.60 -35.28
CA ALA A 10 -44.64 8.67 -33.90
C ALA A 10 -43.15 8.28 -33.87
N LEU A 11 -42.26 9.23 -33.56
CA LEU A 11 -40.86 8.94 -33.26
C LEU A 11 -40.76 8.39 -31.83
N ALA A 12 -40.40 7.12 -31.68
CA ALA A 12 -40.04 6.54 -30.39
C ALA A 12 -38.57 6.86 -30.07
N PHE A 13 -38.33 7.74 -29.09
CA PHE A 13 -37.00 7.94 -28.51
C PHE A 13 -36.70 6.79 -27.55
N GLY A 14 -35.91 5.81 -27.99
CA GLY A 14 -35.37 4.77 -27.12
C GLY A 14 -34.25 5.32 -26.23
N LEU A 15 -34.49 5.36 -24.92
CA LEU A 15 -33.46 5.62 -23.91
C LEU A 15 -32.52 4.40 -23.83
N ILE A 16 -31.32 4.52 -24.40
CA ILE A 16 -30.25 3.54 -24.22
C ILE A 16 -29.62 3.79 -22.85
N PHE A 17 -29.93 2.95 -21.86
CA PHE A 17 -29.22 2.93 -20.59
C PHE A 17 -27.88 2.23 -20.80
N PHE A 18 -26.79 3.00 -20.87
CA PHE A 18 -25.45 2.45 -20.68
C PHE A 18 -25.24 2.19 -19.18
N ALA A 19 -25.47 0.95 -18.76
CA ALA A 19 -24.99 0.50 -17.46
C ALA A 19 -23.45 0.50 -17.49
N ALA A 20 -22.83 1.45 -16.81
CA ALA A 20 -21.39 1.43 -16.60
C ALA A 20 -21.06 0.22 -15.72
N SER A 21 -20.58 -0.86 -16.36
CA SER A 21 -19.93 -1.97 -15.67
C SER A 21 -18.70 -1.40 -14.96
N HIS A 22 -18.81 -1.16 -13.65
CA HIS A 22 -17.63 -0.91 -12.84
C HIS A 22 -16.84 -2.22 -12.80
N ALA A 23 -15.60 -2.19 -13.29
CA ALA A 23 -14.70 -3.32 -13.14
C ALA A 23 -14.60 -3.63 -11.64
N ALA A 24 -14.78 -4.90 -11.27
CA ALA A 24 -14.67 -5.31 -9.89
C ALA A 24 -13.27 -4.98 -9.34
N THR A 25 -13.21 -4.47 -8.11
CA THR A 25 -11.96 -4.27 -7.38
C THR A 25 -11.09 -5.53 -7.47
N ARG A 26 -9.86 -5.35 -7.95
CA ARG A 26 -8.84 -6.41 -7.96
C ARG A 26 -8.25 -6.54 -6.57
N GLN A 27 -8.14 -7.77 -6.10
CA GLN A 27 -7.46 -8.12 -4.86
C GLN A 27 -6.41 -9.19 -5.11
N LEU A 28 -5.19 -8.95 -4.65
CA LEU A 28 -4.10 -9.92 -4.69
C LEU A 28 -3.53 -10.11 -3.29
N SER A 29 -3.08 -11.33 -3.01
CA SER A 29 -2.36 -11.69 -1.79
C SER A 29 -1.01 -12.28 -2.19
N ILE A 30 0.09 -11.65 -1.79
CA ILE A 30 1.44 -12.05 -2.19
C ILE A 30 2.29 -12.23 -0.93
N ALA A 31 2.90 -13.40 -0.74
CA ALA A 31 3.81 -13.63 0.38
C ALA A 31 5.11 -12.83 0.16
N PRO A 32 5.67 -12.19 1.21
CA PRO A 32 6.99 -11.54 1.13
C PRO A 32 8.07 -12.42 0.49
N SER A 33 8.15 -13.70 0.85
CA SER A 33 9.12 -14.67 0.33
C SER A 33 9.04 -14.90 -1.19
N LEU A 34 7.88 -14.68 -1.82
CA LEU A 34 7.73 -14.73 -3.29
C LEU A 34 8.33 -13.51 -3.99
N THR A 35 8.56 -12.41 -3.27
CA THR A 35 9.13 -11.17 -3.80
C THR A 35 10.63 -11.06 -3.52
N ASN A 36 11.11 -11.74 -2.47
CA ASN A 36 12.51 -11.80 -2.10
C ASN A 36 12.80 -13.09 -1.33
N GLU A 37 13.57 -13.99 -1.93
CA GLU A 37 13.92 -15.30 -1.38
C GLU A 37 14.76 -15.24 -0.09
N LEU A 38 15.37 -14.08 0.22
CA LEU A 38 16.13 -13.88 1.45
C LEU A 38 15.22 -13.67 2.68
N ILE A 39 13.92 -13.42 2.48
CA ILE A 39 12.97 -13.29 3.57
C ILE A 39 12.66 -14.69 4.10
N ARG A 40 13.04 -14.92 5.36
CA ARG A 40 12.84 -16.19 6.07
C ARG A 40 11.89 -16.07 7.26
N THR A 41 11.57 -14.84 7.67
CA THR A 41 10.74 -14.54 8.84
C THR A 41 9.62 -13.56 8.45
N THR A 42 8.52 -13.61 9.22
CA THR A 42 7.33 -12.77 9.02
C THR A 42 6.83 -12.80 7.56
N ASP A 43 6.28 -13.95 7.16
CA ASP A 43 5.77 -14.20 5.81
C ASP A 43 4.23 -14.18 5.63
N PRO A 44 3.39 -13.57 6.49
CA PRO A 44 2.00 -13.30 6.12
C PRO A 44 1.93 -12.48 4.83
N HIS A 45 0.91 -12.72 4.00
CA HIS A 45 0.79 -12.05 2.72
C HIS A 45 0.62 -10.53 2.84
N HIS A 46 1.27 -9.80 1.94
CA HIS A 46 0.85 -8.45 1.57
C HIS A 46 -0.58 -8.52 1.01
N LEU A 47 -1.37 -7.48 1.28
CA LEU A 47 -2.68 -7.27 0.65
C LEU A 47 -2.55 -6.17 -0.40
N ILE A 48 -2.99 -6.43 -1.62
CA ILE A 48 -2.97 -5.47 -2.72
C ILE A 48 -4.39 -5.28 -3.22
N LEU A 49 -4.86 -4.04 -3.27
CA LEU A 49 -6.20 -3.70 -3.74
C LEU A 49 -6.13 -2.56 -4.76
N TYR A 50 -6.86 -2.68 -5.86
CA TYR A 50 -7.04 -1.56 -6.79
C TYR A 50 -8.26 -1.74 -7.67
N ASP A 51 -8.86 -0.62 -8.07
CA ASP A 51 -9.77 -0.57 -9.21
C ASP A 51 -8.95 -0.30 -10.49
N PRO A 52 -9.00 -1.16 -11.52
CA PRO A 52 -8.37 -0.89 -12.82
C PRO A 52 -8.83 0.43 -13.47
N ALA A 53 -10.07 0.86 -13.20
CA ALA A 53 -10.64 2.13 -13.67
C ALA A 53 -10.28 3.34 -12.78
N GLY A 54 -9.63 3.11 -11.63
CA GLY A 54 -9.27 4.16 -10.67
C GLY A 54 -8.32 5.21 -11.25
N ARG A 55 -8.66 6.50 -11.05
CA ARG A 55 -8.01 7.64 -11.74
C ARG A 55 -7.06 8.49 -10.90
N GLN A 56 -7.07 8.39 -9.57
CA GLN A 56 -6.22 9.24 -8.71
C GLN A 56 -4.74 8.87 -8.84
N GLY A 57 -4.45 7.58 -9.03
CA GLY A 57 -3.16 7.11 -9.51
C GLY A 57 -2.03 7.08 -8.49
N LYS A 58 -2.24 7.53 -7.24
CA LYS A 58 -1.29 7.34 -6.13
C LYS A 58 -1.51 6.01 -5.44
N LEU A 59 -0.49 5.57 -4.71
CA LEU A 59 -0.48 4.34 -3.93
C LEU A 59 -0.53 4.69 -2.45
N LEU A 60 -1.58 4.28 -1.75
CA LEU A 60 -1.60 4.22 -0.29
C LEU A 60 -0.90 2.95 0.17
N VAL A 61 0.16 3.09 0.96
CA VAL A 61 0.79 1.98 1.68
C VAL A 61 0.39 2.07 3.14
N TRP A 62 -0.36 1.08 3.58
CA TRP A 62 -0.74 0.91 4.97
C TRP A 62 0.27 0.04 5.71
N LEU A 63 0.79 0.56 6.82
CA LEU A 63 1.70 -0.12 7.73
C LEU A 63 0.93 -0.55 8.99
N PRO A 64 0.70 -1.86 9.19
CA PRO A 64 0.09 -2.38 10.42
C PRO A 64 0.88 -2.00 11.68
N GLY A 65 0.20 -1.94 12.83
CA GLY A 65 0.84 -1.92 14.14
C GLY A 65 1.40 -3.29 14.52
N THR A 66 1.97 -3.40 15.72
CA THR A 66 2.56 -4.62 16.26
C THR A 66 1.57 -5.80 16.27
N GLY A 67 1.98 -6.93 15.69
CA GLY A 67 1.16 -8.14 15.53
C GLY A 67 0.06 -8.01 14.47
N GLY A 68 0.10 -6.96 13.66
CA GLY A 68 -0.90 -6.61 12.67
C GLY A 68 -0.79 -7.49 11.43
N LYS A 69 -1.94 -7.78 10.81
CA LYS A 69 -2.01 -8.54 9.55
C LYS A 69 -2.65 -7.69 8.46
N PRO A 70 -2.05 -7.54 7.28
CA PRO A 70 -2.59 -6.70 6.22
C PRO A 70 -4.05 -7.00 5.84
N ASP A 71 -4.41 -8.28 5.75
CA ASP A 71 -5.75 -8.79 5.42
C ASP A 71 -6.79 -8.55 6.52
N LYS A 72 -6.34 -8.32 7.76
CA LYS A 72 -7.19 -7.96 8.91
C LYS A 72 -7.05 -6.49 9.31
N GLY A 73 -6.42 -5.69 8.46
CA GLY A 73 -6.26 -4.24 8.66
C GLY A 73 -7.60 -3.48 8.61
N PRO A 74 -7.56 -2.15 8.70
CA PRO A 74 -8.77 -1.33 8.75
C PRO A 74 -9.47 -1.29 7.38
N GLN A 75 -10.33 -2.27 7.12
CA GLN A 75 -11.01 -2.46 5.83
C GLN A 75 -11.76 -1.21 5.35
N GLN A 76 -12.33 -0.43 6.28
CA GLN A 76 -12.99 0.83 5.95
C GLN A 76 -12.02 1.88 5.37
N ILE A 77 -10.79 1.98 5.89
CA ILE A 77 -9.77 2.88 5.35
C ILE A 77 -9.37 2.43 3.94
N TYR A 78 -9.21 1.12 3.73
CA TYR A 78 -8.89 0.58 2.40
C TYR A 78 -9.99 0.89 1.39
N GLN A 79 -11.25 0.66 1.78
CA GLN A 79 -12.41 0.94 0.94
C GLN A 79 -12.51 2.43 0.60
N THR A 80 -12.39 3.31 1.58
CA THR A 80 -12.39 4.76 1.34
C THR A 80 -11.24 5.21 0.43
N ALA A 81 -10.05 4.61 0.57
CA ALA A 81 -8.94 4.91 -0.33
C ALA A 81 -9.23 4.49 -1.78
N LEU A 82 -9.80 3.29 -1.97
CA LEU A 82 -10.22 2.81 -3.29
C LEU A 82 -11.29 3.70 -3.92
N GLU A 83 -12.29 4.13 -3.15
CA GLU A 83 -13.34 5.06 -3.59
C GLU A 83 -12.78 6.43 -4.00
N GLN A 84 -11.71 6.86 -3.34
CA GLN A 84 -10.96 8.07 -3.71
C GLN A 84 -10.00 7.84 -4.90
N GLY A 85 -9.98 6.64 -5.48
CA GLY A 85 -9.19 6.27 -6.66
C GLY A 85 -7.73 5.90 -6.36
N TYR A 86 -7.36 5.75 -5.09
CA TYR A 86 -6.04 5.23 -4.72
C TYR A 86 -5.94 3.75 -5.03
N ARG A 87 -4.71 3.28 -5.21
CA ARG A 87 -4.36 1.88 -5.02
C ARG A 87 -3.95 1.66 -3.58
N VAL A 88 -4.16 0.48 -3.03
CA VAL A 88 -3.83 0.17 -1.64
C VAL A 88 -2.88 -1.01 -1.58
N ILE A 89 -1.83 -0.87 -0.79
CA ILE A 89 -1.02 -1.99 -0.33
C ILE A 89 -1.06 -2.00 1.20
N GLY A 90 -1.66 -3.03 1.79
CA GLY A 90 -1.39 -3.42 3.17
C GLY A 90 -0.08 -4.18 3.19
N LEU A 91 0.98 -3.58 3.73
CA LEU A 91 2.31 -4.16 3.66
C LEU A 91 2.56 -5.08 4.86
N SER A 92 2.85 -6.35 4.61
CA SER A 92 3.44 -7.27 5.59
C SER A 92 4.93 -6.93 5.80
N TYR A 93 5.31 -6.66 7.05
CA TYR A 93 6.69 -6.35 7.45
C TYR A 93 6.94 -6.87 8.86
N VAL A 94 8.20 -6.89 9.31
CA VAL A 94 8.54 -7.22 10.69
C VAL A 94 8.04 -6.11 11.62
N ASP A 95 6.94 -6.37 12.32
CA ASP A 95 6.22 -5.42 13.18
C ASP A 95 6.37 -5.71 14.69
N GLU A 96 7.04 -6.82 15.02
CA GLU A 96 7.44 -7.22 16.37
C GLU A 96 8.98 -7.30 16.50
N PRO A 97 9.56 -6.95 17.67
CA PRO A 97 8.89 -6.31 18.81
C PRO A 97 8.49 -4.86 18.52
N ALA A 98 7.70 -4.25 19.39
CA ALA A 98 7.34 -2.85 19.29
C ALA A 98 8.52 -1.91 19.63
N VAL A 99 8.66 -0.75 18.98
CA VAL A 99 9.65 0.28 19.41
C VAL A 99 9.48 0.65 20.89
N ALA A 100 8.24 0.71 21.38
CA ALA A 100 7.94 0.99 22.79
C ALA A 100 8.22 -0.18 23.74
N GLN A 101 8.39 -1.40 23.23
CA GLN A 101 8.84 -2.55 24.00
C GLN A 101 10.37 -2.60 24.08
N VAL A 102 11.06 -2.11 23.04
CA VAL A 102 12.54 -2.11 22.99
C VAL A 102 13.11 -0.84 23.63
N CYS A 103 12.70 0.34 23.19
CA CYS A 103 13.25 1.62 23.63
C CYS A 103 12.46 2.20 24.81
N VAL A 104 12.62 1.59 25.98
CA VAL A 104 11.87 1.92 27.20
C VAL A 104 12.77 1.90 28.44
N GLY A 105 12.34 2.57 29.51
CA GLY A 105 13.00 2.51 30.81
C GLY A 105 14.45 2.99 30.76
N GLN A 106 15.35 2.24 31.42
CA GLN A 106 16.76 2.60 31.52
C GLN A 106 17.44 2.66 30.15
N ARG A 107 17.09 1.77 29.21
CA ARG A 107 17.64 1.82 27.85
C ARG A 107 17.39 3.15 27.16
N ASN A 108 16.18 3.70 27.30
CA ASN A 108 15.87 5.00 26.71
C ASN A 108 16.59 6.17 27.39
N LYS A 109 16.98 6.00 28.66
CA LYS A 109 17.79 7.00 29.39
C LYS A 109 19.25 6.95 28.96
N ASP A 110 19.81 5.75 28.83
CA ASP A 110 21.21 5.53 28.45
C ASP A 110 21.44 5.79 26.95
N GLU A 111 20.43 5.51 26.13
CA GLU A 111 20.45 5.71 24.68
C GLU A 111 19.27 6.60 24.21
N PRO A 112 19.39 7.94 24.33
CA PRO A 112 18.33 8.85 23.88
C PRO A 112 17.96 8.70 22.40
N GLY A 113 18.88 8.18 21.57
CA GLY A 113 18.67 7.88 20.15
C GLY A 113 18.10 6.49 19.85
N CYS A 114 17.75 5.68 20.87
CA CYS A 114 17.29 4.30 20.68
C CYS A 114 16.15 4.21 19.66
N ALA A 115 15.12 5.03 19.83
CA ALA A 115 13.92 4.96 19.00
C ALA A 115 14.16 5.43 17.55
N GLU A 116 15.15 6.29 17.31
CA GLU A 116 15.56 6.66 15.95
C GLU A 116 16.34 5.52 15.29
N LYS A 117 17.35 4.95 15.97
CA LYS A 117 18.14 3.82 15.44
C LYS A 117 17.28 2.60 15.16
N PHE A 118 16.33 2.28 16.06
CA PHE A 118 15.35 1.21 15.87
C PHE A 118 14.56 1.43 14.58
N ARG A 119 13.96 2.63 14.41
CA ARG A 119 13.15 2.93 13.22
C ARG A 119 13.99 2.98 11.95
N GLN A 120 15.23 3.47 12.01
CA GLN A 120 16.14 3.46 10.87
C GLN A 120 16.41 2.04 10.38
N LYS A 121 16.74 1.11 11.29
CA LYS A 121 16.95 -0.29 10.96
C LYS A 121 15.69 -0.94 10.38
N ARG A 122 14.53 -0.80 11.04
CA ARG A 122 13.27 -1.41 10.58
C ARG A 122 12.70 -0.79 9.29
N ALA A 123 12.90 0.51 9.08
CA ALA A 123 12.41 1.19 7.87
C ALA A 123 13.30 0.88 6.67
N PHE A 124 14.63 1.06 6.82
CA PHE A 124 15.58 1.13 5.71
C PHE A 124 16.54 -0.06 5.64
N GLY A 125 16.66 -0.86 6.70
CA GLY A 125 17.55 -2.02 6.74
C GLY A 125 18.98 -1.69 7.16
N ASP A 126 19.24 -0.47 7.63
CA ASP A 126 20.59 -0.06 8.01
C ASP A 126 21.05 -0.76 9.30
N ASN A 127 22.30 -1.19 9.31
CA ASN A 127 22.91 -1.82 10.49
C ASN A 127 23.38 -0.79 11.53
N VAL A 128 22.45 0.00 12.05
CA VAL A 128 22.72 1.09 13.03
C VAL A 128 22.48 0.67 14.48
N THR A 129 21.95 -0.53 14.72
CA THR A 129 21.68 -1.06 16.05
C THR A 129 21.59 -2.59 16.04
N ALA A 130 21.97 -3.21 17.16
CA ALA A 130 21.80 -4.64 17.42
C ALA A 130 20.55 -4.95 18.29
N LEU A 131 19.72 -3.95 18.60
CA LEU A 131 18.55 -4.12 19.49
C LEU A 131 17.42 -4.96 18.90
N ILE A 132 17.43 -5.15 17.57
CA ILE A 132 16.53 -6.04 16.82
C ILE A 132 17.34 -6.76 15.77
N ASP A 133 16.90 -7.96 15.40
CA ASP A 133 17.58 -8.83 14.43
C ASP A 133 17.05 -8.67 12.99
N ASP A 134 16.25 -7.62 12.74
CA ASP A 134 15.78 -7.24 11.41
C ASP A 134 16.97 -7.20 10.42
N GLN A 135 16.87 -7.95 9.33
CA GLN A 135 17.89 -7.95 8.27
C GLN A 135 17.52 -6.95 7.17
N PRO A 136 18.45 -6.55 6.27
CA PRO A 136 18.16 -5.57 5.23
C PRO A 136 16.96 -5.93 4.35
N GLN A 137 16.76 -7.22 4.04
CA GLN A 137 15.60 -7.69 3.28
C GLN A 137 14.27 -7.53 4.01
N ASP A 138 14.28 -7.50 5.34
CA ASP A 138 13.08 -7.42 6.17
C ASP A 138 12.52 -6.01 6.28
N ALA A 139 13.35 -5.01 5.99
CA ALA A 139 13.01 -3.62 6.12
C ALA A 139 11.80 -3.22 5.27
N ILE A 140 10.98 -2.30 5.79
CA ILE A 140 9.73 -1.82 5.15
C ILE A 140 9.99 -1.37 3.71
N VAL A 141 11.02 -0.55 3.50
CA VAL A 141 11.37 -0.01 2.18
C VAL A 141 11.80 -1.12 1.23
N SER A 142 12.60 -2.08 1.71
CA SER A 142 13.03 -3.23 0.92
C SER A 142 11.83 -4.08 0.48
N ARG A 143 10.94 -4.43 1.42
CA ARG A 143 9.74 -5.23 1.14
C ARG A 143 8.81 -4.54 0.15
N LEU A 144 8.54 -3.24 0.32
CA LEU A 144 7.70 -2.48 -0.61
C LEU A 144 8.33 -2.42 -2.02
N ASN A 145 9.64 -2.17 -2.11
CA ASN A 145 10.32 -2.09 -3.40
C ASN A 145 10.31 -3.43 -4.14
N LYS A 146 10.58 -4.53 -3.43
CA LYS A 146 10.54 -5.89 -4.01
C LYS A 146 9.14 -6.31 -4.42
N LEU A 147 8.12 -5.99 -3.63
CA LEU A 147 6.73 -6.22 -3.99
C LEU A 147 6.34 -5.47 -5.28
N LEU A 148 6.66 -4.18 -5.39
CA LEU A 148 6.33 -3.41 -6.59
C LEU A 148 7.07 -3.92 -7.83
N GLN A 149 8.34 -4.31 -7.71
CA GLN A 149 9.08 -4.93 -8.81
C GLN A 149 8.45 -6.26 -9.24
N HIS A 150 8.05 -7.10 -8.29
CA HIS A 150 7.35 -8.35 -8.57
C HIS A 150 6.00 -8.11 -9.28
N LEU A 151 5.24 -7.12 -8.81
CA LEU A 151 3.94 -6.77 -9.39
C LEU A 151 4.05 -6.23 -10.83
N VAL A 152 5.15 -5.57 -11.20
CA VAL A 152 5.41 -5.16 -12.60
C VAL A 152 5.44 -6.37 -13.54
N THR A 153 5.89 -7.53 -13.07
CA THR A 153 5.93 -8.76 -13.88
C THR A 153 4.68 -9.61 -13.72
N ALA A 154 4.16 -9.75 -12.49
CA ALA A 154 3.08 -10.66 -12.17
C ALA A 154 1.68 -10.10 -12.47
N ASP A 155 1.51 -8.77 -12.45
CA ASP A 155 0.21 -8.10 -12.67
C ASP A 155 0.35 -6.96 -13.68
N LYS A 156 0.29 -7.31 -14.96
CA LYS A 156 0.45 -6.36 -16.08
C LYS A 156 -0.68 -5.33 -16.15
N GLU A 157 -1.90 -5.72 -15.81
CA GLU A 157 -3.06 -4.82 -15.80
C GLU A 157 -2.93 -3.74 -14.72
N GLY A 158 -2.22 -4.05 -13.63
CA GLY A 158 -2.01 -3.11 -12.55
C GLY A 158 -1.06 -1.95 -12.87
N GLN A 159 -0.24 -2.04 -13.92
CA GLN A 159 0.67 -0.94 -14.32
C GLN A 159 1.53 -0.42 -13.15
N TRP A 160 2.00 -1.31 -12.29
CA TRP A 160 2.68 -0.98 -11.02
C TRP A 160 4.00 -0.22 -11.19
N GLY A 161 4.57 -0.24 -12.39
CA GLY A 161 5.81 0.47 -12.73
C GLY A 161 5.72 1.99 -12.54
N LYS A 162 4.50 2.57 -12.50
CA LYS A 162 4.32 4.01 -12.21
C LYS A 162 4.73 4.42 -10.80
N TYR A 163 4.82 3.48 -9.85
CA TYR A 163 5.31 3.70 -8.49
C TYR A 163 6.82 3.49 -8.36
N LEU A 164 7.51 3.28 -9.49
CA LEU A 164 8.94 3.11 -9.56
C LEU A 164 9.58 4.15 -10.49
N THR A 165 10.85 4.41 -10.24
CA THR A 165 11.78 5.11 -11.13
C THR A 165 12.95 4.16 -11.36
N GLY A 166 12.90 3.40 -12.45
CA GLY A 166 13.75 2.22 -12.64
C GLY A 166 13.40 1.14 -11.62
N THR A 167 14.36 0.77 -10.77
CA THR A 167 14.20 -0.24 -9.70
C THR A 167 14.01 0.37 -8.30
N ARG A 168 13.82 1.69 -8.21
CA ARG A 168 13.64 2.42 -6.94
C ARG A 168 12.22 2.92 -6.80
N LEU A 169 11.76 3.05 -5.57
CA LEU A 169 10.46 3.64 -5.25
C LEU A 169 10.38 5.09 -5.73
N ARG A 170 9.26 5.44 -6.34
CA ARG A 170 8.91 6.81 -6.70
C ARG A 170 8.10 7.43 -5.56
N TRP A 171 8.78 7.94 -4.54
CA TRP A 171 8.15 8.38 -3.28
C TRP A 171 7.06 9.43 -3.47
N GLU A 172 7.19 10.35 -4.44
CA GLU A 172 6.18 11.38 -4.71
C GLU A 172 4.85 10.83 -5.26
N SER A 173 4.79 9.52 -5.54
CA SER A 173 3.59 8.80 -5.93
C SER A 173 2.98 7.93 -4.82
N ILE A 174 3.62 7.89 -3.64
CA ILE A 174 3.30 6.99 -2.53
C ILE A 174 2.82 7.81 -1.33
N VAL A 175 1.66 7.46 -0.79
CA VAL A 175 1.14 7.94 0.49
C VAL A 175 1.40 6.86 1.53
N LEU A 176 1.90 7.26 2.70
CA LEU A 176 2.10 6.34 3.82
C LEU A 176 1.02 6.59 4.87
N ALA A 177 0.47 5.52 5.42
CA ALA A 177 -0.39 5.57 6.60
C ALA A 177 -0.11 4.35 7.48
N GLY A 178 -0.48 4.42 8.75
CA GLY A 178 -0.33 3.26 9.62
C GLY A 178 -0.91 3.49 11.01
N GLN A 179 -0.95 2.42 11.79
CA GLN A 179 -1.51 2.42 13.14
C GLN A 179 -0.44 2.02 14.16
N SER A 180 -0.44 2.66 15.32
CA SER A 180 0.51 2.38 16.41
C SER A 180 1.97 2.45 15.92
N GLN A 181 2.75 1.36 16.02
CA GLN A 181 4.10 1.29 15.45
C GLN A 181 4.13 1.67 13.97
N GLY A 182 3.22 1.13 13.15
CA GLY A 182 3.17 1.40 11.72
C GLY A 182 2.97 2.89 11.42
N GLY A 183 2.20 3.61 12.24
CA GLY A 183 2.08 5.07 12.13
C GLY A 183 3.39 5.80 12.45
N GLY A 184 4.11 5.35 13.48
CA GLY A 184 5.44 5.87 13.79
C GLY A 184 6.48 5.56 12.70
N MET A 185 6.38 4.42 12.04
CA MET A 185 7.23 4.06 10.90
C MET A 185 6.89 4.89 9.66
N ALA A 186 5.62 5.10 9.35
CA ALA A 186 5.16 5.95 8.26
C ALA A 186 5.72 7.38 8.39
N ALA A 187 5.54 7.99 9.58
CA ALA A 187 6.08 9.31 9.87
C ALA A 187 7.61 9.37 9.78
N PHE A 188 8.30 8.33 10.25
CA PHE A 188 9.76 8.28 10.19
C PHE A 188 10.28 8.20 8.74
N ILE A 189 9.65 7.39 7.89
CA ILE A 189 9.99 7.31 6.46
C ILE A 189 9.71 8.66 5.78
N ALA A 190 8.57 9.29 6.05
CA ALA A 190 8.22 10.59 5.49
C ALA A 190 9.17 11.74 5.90
N LYS A 191 9.92 11.59 7.00
CA LYS A 191 11.01 12.53 7.37
C LYS A 191 12.24 12.39 6.47
N ARG A 192 12.47 11.21 5.89
CA ARG A 192 13.65 10.88 5.08
C ARG A 192 13.37 10.93 3.59
N GLU A 193 12.14 10.63 3.19
CA GLU A 193 11.71 10.46 1.81
C GLU A 193 10.57 11.41 1.46
N ARG A 194 10.61 11.98 0.26
CA ARG A 194 9.57 12.91 -0.21
C ARG A 194 8.32 12.16 -0.67
N VAL A 195 7.56 11.66 0.30
CA VAL A 195 6.29 10.97 0.05
C VAL A 195 5.22 11.95 -0.45
N ALA A 196 4.20 11.43 -1.13
CA ALA A 196 3.08 12.23 -1.60
C ALA A 196 2.30 12.86 -0.43
N ARG A 197 2.03 12.07 0.62
CA ARG A 197 1.42 12.46 1.91
C ARG A 197 1.76 11.45 3.01
N VAL A 198 1.62 11.87 4.26
CA VAL A 198 1.63 11.05 5.49
C VAL A 198 0.56 11.56 6.45
#